data_AF-A0AAD2HE77-F1
#
_entry.id   AF-A0AAD2HE77-F1
#
_cell.length_a   1.000
_cell.length_b   1.000
_cell.length_c   1.000
_cell.angle_alpha   90.00
_cell.angle_beta   90.00
_cell.angle_gamma   90.00
#
_symmetry.space_group_name_H-M   'P 1'
#
loop_
_entity.id
_entity.type
_entity.pdbx_description
1 polymer ?
#
loop_
_entity_poly.entity_id
_entity_poly.type
_entity_poly.pdbx_seq_one_letter_code
_entity_poly.pdbx_strand_id
1 'polypeptide(L)'
;DPAVYRTLTTRMSATDESNLKRQRANGNEIWSAESSVAQNYDQGVVDGWRSEMYGLLIFAGLFSGVIAMFMTESHKMLSPDSGTQTLALLSEITQLLAGIANGTATMAAAPPAPAFSPSFSALLCNSLWFASLALSLASALVAILVEQWAREYQHGTSVFPSPPLLARAHTYLYPSLRRFDMHAAVGIPLVLLNGALAMFLAGLVAFLAPSMPWS
;
A
#
# COMPACT_ATOMS: atom_id res chain seq x y z
N ASP A 1 24.38 55.25 -56.06
CA ASP A 1 24.88 55.94 -54.87
C ASP A 1 25.13 54.91 -53.76
N PRO A 2 26.40 54.68 -53.35
CA PRO A 2 26.76 53.69 -52.32
C PRO A 2 26.12 53.95 -50.95
N ALA A 3 25.68 55.18 -50.66
CA ALA A 3 25.01 55.52 -49.40
C ALA A 3 23.59 54.92 -49.30
N VAL A 4 22.88 54.83 -50.43
CA VAL A 4 21.51 54.26 -50.50
C VAL A 4 21.54 52.74 -50.32
N TYR A 5 22.55 52.07 -50.87
CA TYR A 5 22.68 50.61 -50.69
C TYR A 5 22.97 50.24 -49.23
N ARG A 6 23.87 50.98 -48.56
CA ARG A 6 24.22 50.74 -47.16
C ARG A 6 23.04 50.96 -46.21
N THR A 7 22.20 51.96 -46.48
CA THR A 7 21.00 52.23 -45.67
C THR A 7 19.91 51.18 -45.86
N LEU A 8 19.74 50.66 -47.09
CA LEU A 8 18.84 49.54 -47.37
C LEU A 8 19.28 48.26 -46.65
N THR A 9 20.56 47.90 -46.71
CA THR A 9 21.06 46.69 -46.03
C THR A 9 20.93 46.76 -44.51
N THR A 10 21.16 47.93 -43.91
CA THR A 10 21.00 48.11 -42.45
C THR A 10 19.54 48.05 -42.03
N ARG A 11 18.62 48.64 -42.81
CA ARG A 11 17.17 48.52 -42.53
C ARG A 11 16.69 47.08 -42.67
N MET A 12 17.16 46.36 -43.68
CA MET A 12 16.79 44.97 -43.92
C MET A 12 17.29 44.06 -42.79
N SER A 13 18.54 44.25 -42.34
CA SER A 13 19.11 43.54 -41.18
C SER A 13 18.39 43.85 -39.86
N ALA A 14 18.05 45.13 -39.60
CA ALA A 14 17.31 45.51 -38.40
C ALA A 14 15.88 44.95 -38.38
N THR A 15 15.24 44.86 -39.55
CA THR A 15 13.91 44.26 -39.70
C THR A 15 13.95 42.76 -39.42
N ASP A 16 14.95 42.05 -39.92
CA ASP A 16 15.14 40.61 -39.68
C ASP A 16 15.39 40.30 -38.20
N GLU A 17 16.26 41.07 -37.53
CA GLU A 17 16.48 40.97 -36.09
C GLU A 17 15.19 41.17 -35.28
N SER A 18 14.35 42.14 -35.68
CA SER A 18 13.09 42.41 -34.99
C SER A 18 12.07 41.27 -35.18
N ASN A 19 12.03 40.66 -36.36
CA ASN A 19 11.18 39.52 -36.65
C ASN A 19 11.62 38.26 -35.88
N LEU A 20 12.93 38.00 -35.80
CA LEU A 20 13.49 36.89 -35.02
C LEU A 20 13.21 37.03 -33.51
N LYS A 21 13.31 38.24 -32.96
CA LYS A 21 12.96 38.52 -31.56
C LYS A 21 11.46 38.30 -31.29
N ARG A 22 10.59 38.74 -32.19
CA ARG A 22 9.14 38.49 -32.10
C ARG A 22 8.80 36.99 -32.17
N GLN A 23 9.43 36.25 -33.08
CA GLN A 23 9.22 34.80 -33.17
C GLN A 23 9.68 34.05 -31.91
N ARG A 24 10.81 34.45 -31.30
CA ARG A 24 11.23 33.90 -30.00
C ARG A 24 10.26 34.25 -28.87
N ALA A 25 9.78 35.49 -28.82
CA ALA A 25 8.85 35.93 -27.79
C ALA A 25 7.52 35.17 -27.89
N ASN A 26 6.92 35.12 -29.08
CA ASN A 26 5.70 34.36 -29.32
C ASN A 26 5.88 32.87 -29.05
N GLY A 27 7.03 32.30 -29.45
CA GLY A 27 7.37 30.93 -29.10
C GLY A 27 7.36 30.74 -27.59
N ASN A 28 8.12 31.54 -26.84
CA ASN A 28 8.21 31.43 -25.39
C ASN A 28 6.86 31.59 -24.68
N GLU A 29 5.98 32.46 -25.18
CA GLU A 29 4.60 32.61 -24.67
C GLU A 29 3.73 31.39 -24.94
N ILE A 30 3.80 30.81 -26.15
CA ILE A 30 3.08 29.56 -26.47
C ILE A 30 3.59 28.42 -25.59
N TRP A 31 4.91 28.32 -25.43
CA TRP A 31 5.52 27.30 -24.57
C TRP A 31 5.17 27.49 -23.09
N SER A 32 5.15 28.71 -22.58
CA SER A 32 4.74 28.97 -21.18
C SER A 32 3.27 28.63 -20.98
N ALA A 33 2.40 28.97 -21.94
CA ALA A 33 1.00 28.59 -21.92
C ALA A 33 0.81 27.06 -21.96
N GLU A 34 1.42 26.34 -22.90
CA GLU A 34 1.33 24.88 -23.00
C GLU A 34 1.88 24.18 -21.75
N SER A 35 3.01 24.65 -21.22
CA SER A 35 3.60 24.08 -20.00
C SER A 35 2.72 24.30 -18.76
N SER A 36 2.06 25.45 -18.65
CA SER A 36 1.11 25.72 -17.56
C SER A 36 -0.14 24.82 -17.63
N VAL A 37 -0.64 24.55 -18.85
CA VAL A 37 -1.78 23.64 -19.05
C VAL A 37 -1.39 22.21 -18.68
N ALA A 38 -0.20 21.75 -19.08
CA ALA A 38 0.31 20.44 -18.72
C ALA A 38 0.48 20.30 -17.20
N GLN A 39 1.06 21.31 -16.55
CA GLN A 39 1.28 21.33 -15.09
C GLN A 39 -0.03 21.29 -14.30
N ASN A 40 -1.06 22.03 -14.73
CA ASN A 40 -2.37 22.00 -14.10
C ASN A 40 -3.05 20.62 -14.25
N TYR A 41 -2.92 19.99 -15.41
CA TYR A 41 -3.44 18.64 -15.63
C TYR A 41 -2.70 17.60 -14.77
N ASP A 42 -1.37 17.68 -14.70
CA ASP A 42 -0.52 16.90 -13.79
C ASP A 42 -0.97 16.99 -12.34
N GLN A 43 -1.17 18.22 -11.84
CA GLN A 43 -1.58 18.45 -10.47
C GLN A 43 -2.94 17.80 -10.18
N GLY A 44 -3.90 17.94 -11.11
CA GLY A 44 -5.22 17.34 -10.97
C GLY A 44 -5.19 15.81 -10.82
N VAL A 45 -4.40 15.09 -11.64
CA VAL A 45 -4.36 13.61 -11.50
C VAL A 45 -3.57 13.18 -10.27
N VAL A 46 -2.50 13.89 -9.92
CA VAL A 46 -1.70 13.60 -8.71
C VAL A 46 -2.53 13.80 -7.44
N ASP A 47 -3.32 14.86 -7.37
CA ASP A 47 -4.21 15.12 -6.23
C ASP A 47 -5.31 14.05 -6.13
N GLY A 48 -5.85 13.59 -7.27
CA GLY A 48 -6.78 12.47 -7.32
C GLY A 48 -6.19 11.18 -6.75
N TRP A 49 -5.02 10.76 -7.23
CA TRP A 49 -4.33 9.57 -6.73
C TRP A 49 -3.99 9.68 -5.26
N ARG A 50 -3.57 10.85 -4.81
CA ARG A 50 -3.26 11.08 -3.40
C ARG A 50 -4.51 10.93 -2.52
N SER A 51 -5.66 11.45 -2.96
CA SER A 51 -6.93 11.24 -2.24
C SER A 51 -7.31 9.76 -2.18
N GLU A 52 -7.12 9.02 -3.27
CA GLU A 52 -7.38 7.57 -3.29
C GLU A 52 -6.46 6.83 -2.33
N MET A 53 -5.16 7.12 -2.34
CA MET A 53 -4.18 6.51 -1.43
C MET A 53 -4.50 6.76 0.05
N TYR A 54 -4.93 7.98 0.41
CA TYR A 54 -5.38 8.27 1.78
C TYR A 54 -6.59 7.40 2.18
N GLY A 55 -7.55 7.24 1.28
CA GLY A 55 -8.70 6.35 1.49
C GLY A 55 -8.27 4.91 1.73
N LEU A 56 -7.33 4.41 0.93
CA LEU A 56 -6.78 3.06 1.09
C LEU A 56 -6.02 2.89 2.41
N LEU A 57 -5.23 3.89 2.85
CA LEU A 57 -4.52 3.84 4.13
C LEU A 57 -5.48 3.72 5.32
N ILE A 58 -6.55 4.51 5.32
CA ILE A 58 -7.57 4.47 6.37
C ILE A 58 -8.22 3.08 6.39
N PHE A 59 -8.62 2.58 5.22
CA PHE A 59 -9.23 1.26 5.10
C PHE A 59 -8.26 0.15 5.57
N ALA A 60 -7.00 0.18 5.13
CA ALA A 60 -5.98 -0.80 5.53
C ALA A 60 -5.74 -0.80 7.04
N GLY A 61 -5.76 0.38 7.69
CA GLY A 61 -5.66 0.49 9.14
C GLY A 61 -6.86 -0.14 9.86
N LEU A 62 -8.08 0.17 9.42
CA LEU A 62 -9.31 -0.42 9.98
C LEU A 62 -9.35 -1.93 9.78
N PHE A 63 -9.02 -2.40 8.57
CA PHE A 63 -8.97 -3.80 8.22
C PHE A 63 -7.93 -4.57 9.05
N SER A 64 -6.74 -3.99 9.25
CA SER A 64 -5.71 -4.55 10.14
C SER A 64 -6.22 -4.69 11.59
N GLY A 65 -6.95 -3.70 12.09
CA GLY A 65 -7.59 -3.77 13.42
C GLY A 65 -8.60 -4.91 13.53
N VAL A 66 -9.45 -5.08 12.52
CA VAL A 66 -10.40 -6.20 12.46
C VAL A 66 -9.65 -7.54 12.44
N ILE A 67 -8.65 -7.70 11.59
CA ILE A 67 -7.84 -8.94 11.54
C ILE A 67 -7.17 -9.20 12.88
N ALA A 68 -6.57 -8.20 13.52
CA ALA A 68 -5.89 -8.36 14.81
C ALA A 68 -6.84 -8.88 15.92
N MET A 69 -8.10 -8.43 15.91
CA MET A 69 -9.13 -8.95 16.82
C MET A 69 -9.40 -10.44 16.57
N PHE A 70 -9.67 -10.82 15.31
CA PHE A 70 -9.88 -12.23 14.96
C PHE A 70 -8.66 -13.10 15.23
N MET A 71 -7.46 -12.57 14.96
CA MET A 71 -6.21 -13.29 15.17
C MET A 71 -5.98 -13.56 16.66
N THR A 72 -6.32 -12.61 17.53
CA THR A 72 -6.27 -12.79 18.99
C THR A 72 -7.24 -13.89 19.45
N GLU A 73 -8.46 -13.92 18.92
CA GLU A 73 -9.41 -15.00 19.22
C GLU A 73 -8.94 -16.35 18.68
N SER A 74 -8.34 -16.38 17.49
CA SER A 74 -7.77 -17.58 16.89
C SER A 74 -6.62 -18.16 17.71
N HIS A 75 -5.74 -17.28 18.22
CA HIS A 75 -4.58 -17.70 19.00
C HIS A 75 -4.99 -18.34 20.32
N LYS A 76 -6.14 -17.95 20.89
CA LYS A 76 -6.71 -18.63 22.04
C LYS A 76 -7.15 -20.06 21.71
N MET A 77 -7.65 -20.33 20.50
CA MET A 77 -7.96 -21.70 20.04
C MET A 77 -6.71 -22.54 19.71
N LEU A 78 -5.57 -21.90 19.42
CA LEU A 78 -4.28 -22.58 19.21
C LEU A 78 -3.46 -22.75 20.49
N SER A 79 -3.94 -22.24 21.63
CA SER A 79 -3.34 -22.49 22.94
C SER A 79 -4.21 -23.51 23.68
N PRO A 80 -3.62 -24.41 24.48
CA PRO A 80 -4.42 -25.21 25.41
C PRO A 80 -5.28 -24.27 26.25
N ASP A 81 -6.60 -24.45 26.21
CA ASP A 81 -7.52 -23.67 27.02
C ASP A 81 -7.15 -23.91 28.49
N SER A 82 -6.69 -22.85 29.16
CA SER A 82 -6.32 -22.90 30.57
C SER A 82 -7.48 -23.39 31.43
N GLY A 83 -8.73 -23.18 30.98
CA GLY A 83 -9.94 -23.77 31.55
C GLY A 83 -9.94 -25.30 31.50
N THR A 84 -9.82 -25.89 30.31
CA THR A 84 -9.72 -27.36 30.17
C THR A 84 -8.53 -27.97 30.91
N GLN A 85 -7.38 -27.28 30.93
CA GLN A 85 -6.20 -27.75 31.64
C GLN A 85 -6.41 -27.71 33.16
N THR A 86 -7.08 -26.68 33.67
CA THR A 86 -7.48 -26.58 35.08
C THR A 86 -8.53 -27.64 35.44
N LEU A 87 -9.51 -27.89 34.57
CA LEU A 87 -10.52 -28.93 34.79
C LEU A 87 -9.91 -30.34 34.77
N ALA A 88 -8.94 -30.59 33.89
CA ALA A 88 -8.20 -31.85 33.85
C ALA A 88 -7.42 -32.06 35.16
N LEU A 89 -6.67 -31.04 35.60
CA LEU A 89 -5.95 -31.08 36.88
C LEU A 89 -6.90 -31.22 38.08
N LEU A 90 -8.06 -30.56 38.06
CA LEU A 90 -9.05 -30.67 39.13
C LEU A 90 -9.70 -32.06 39.15
N SER A 91 -9.93 -32.67 37.99
CA SER A 91 -10.41 -34.05 37.87
C SER A 91 -9.39 -35.06 38.39
N GLU A 92 -8.10 -34.80 38.18
CA GLU A 92 -7.01 -35.61 38.71
C GLU A 92 -6.92 -35.49 40.24
N ILE A 93 -6.99 -34.26 40.78
CA ILE A 93 -6.99 -34.01 42.23
C ILE A 93 -8.19 -34.68 42.91
N THR A 94 -9.38 -34.64 42.28
CA THR A 94 -10.58 -35.28 42.84
C THR A 94 -10.49 -36.80 42.79
N GLN A 95 -9.90 -37.39 41.74
CA GLN A 95 -9.63 -38.83 41.67
C GLN A 95 -8.59 -39.28 42.71
N LEU A 96 -7.52 -38.50 42.92
CA LEU A 96 -6.53 -38.75 43.98
C LEU A 96 -7.19 -38.68 45.36
N LEU A 97 -8.01 -37.66 45.63
CA LEU A 97 -8.69 -37.50 46.92
C LEU A 97 -9.68 -38.65 47.19
N ALA A 98 -10.42 -39.10 46.18
CA ALA A 98 -11.31 -40.25 46.27
C ALA A 98 -10.54 -41.58 46.50
N GLY A 99 -9.40 -41.75 45.84
CA GLY A 99 -8.52 -42.91 46.04
C GLY A 99 -7.90 -42.96 47.44
N ILE A 100 -7.54 -41.80 48.01
CA ILE A 100 -7.07 -41.67 49.39
C ILE A 100 -8.19 -42.04 50.38
N ALA A 101 -9.42 -41.56 50.13
CA ALA A 101 -10.57 -41.87 50.97
C ALA A 101 -10.94 -43.37 50.97
N ASN A 102 -10.77 -44.06 49.83
CA ASN A 102 -11.03 -45.49 49.71
C ASN A 102 -9.83 -46.39 50.08
N GLY A 103 -8.70 -45.81 50.50
CA GLY A 103 -7.50 -46.57 50.89
C GLY A 103 -6.80 -47.28 49.71
N THR A 104 -7.19 -46.99 48.47
CA THR A 104 -6.61 -47.56 47.24
C THR A 104 -5.61 -46.62 46.57
N ALA A 105 -5.20 -45.54 47.25
CA ALA A 105 -4.29 -44.56 46.70
C ALA A 105 -2.93 -45.19 46.38
N THR A 106 -2.68 -45.37 45.10
CA THR A 106 -1.33 -45.56 44.57
C THR A 106 -0.90 -44.21 44.01
N MET A 107 0.30 -43.73 44.38
CA MET A 107 0.93 -42.61 43.69
C MET A 107 1.31 -43.08 42.28
N ALA A 108 0.34 -43.15 41.38
CA ALA A 108 0.60 -43.30 39.97
C ALA A 108 1.30 -42.02 39.49
N ALA A 109 2.39 -42.15 38.74
CA ALA A 109 3.02 -41.03 38.08
C ALA A 109 1.95 -40.31 37.24
N ALA A 110 1.85 -38.98 37.39
CA ALA A 110 0.89 -38.16 36.65
C ALA A 110 0.95 -38.56 35.16
N PRO A 111 -0.18 -38.95 34.54
CA PRO A 111 -0.19 -39.25 33.12
C PRO A 111 0.37 -38.04 32.38
N PRO A 112 1.25 -38.24 31.37
CA PRO A 112 1.81 -37.12 30.63
C PRO A 112 0.65 -36.28 30.08
N ALA A 113 0.71 -34.96 30.32
CA ALA A 113 -0.31 -34.04 29.83
C ALA A 113 -0.57 -34.32 28.34
N PRO A 114 -1.84 -34.40 27.90
CA PRO A 114 -2.14 -34.71 26.51
C PRO A 114 -1.39 -33.73 25.62
N ALA A 115 -0.58 -34.25 24.70
CA ALA A 115 0.19 -33.42 23.78
C ALA A 115 -0.79 -32.59 22.95
N PHE A 116 -0.80 -31.27 23.17
CA PHE A 116 -1.63 -30.36 22.42
C PHE A 116 -1.15 -30.33 20.96
N SER A 117 -1.98 -30.84 20.05
CA SER A 117 -1.74 -30.78 18.61
C SER A 117 -2.79 -29.86 17.99
N PRO A 118 -2.41 -28.68 17.48
CA PRO A 118 -3.37 -27.79 16.85
C PRO A 118 -3.94 -28.43 15.59
N SER A 119 -5.24 -28.22 15.33
CA SER A 119 -5.86 -28.77 14.12
C SER A 119 -5.25 -28.14 12.87
N PHE A 120 -5.13 -28.92 11.80
CA PHE A 120 -4.61 -28.42 10.50
C PHE A 120 -5.44 -27.23 9.97
N SER A 121 -6.75 -27.24 10.20
CA SER A 121 -7.65 -26.13 9.84
C SER A 121 -7.33 -24.84 10.61
N ALA A 122 -6.99 -24.95 11.89
CA ALA A 122 -6.63 -23.79 12.72
C ALA A 122 -5.30 -23.16 12.27
N LEU A 123 -4.32 -24.00 11.90
CA LEU A 123 -3.05 -23.54 11.33
C LEU A 123 -3.25 -22.84 9.98
N LEU A 124 -4.05 -23.41 9.08
CA LEU A 124 -4.38 -22.80 7.79
C LEU A 124 -5.09 -21.46 7.97
N CYS A 125 -6.12 -21.40 8.83
CA CYS A 125 -6.87 -20.18 9.10
C CYS A 125 -5.97 -19.07 9.64
N ASN A 126 -5.11 -19.38 10.61
CA ASN A 126 -4.19 -18.40 11.17
C ASN A 126 -3.18 -17.93 10.11
N SER A 127 -2.63 -18.84 9.30
CA SER A 127 -1.72 -18.48 8.21
C SER A 127 -2.36 -17.57 7.15
N LEU A 128 -3.63 -17.80 6.81
CA LEU A 128 -4.42 -16.98 5.89
C LEU A 128 -4.67 -15.58 6.47
N TRP A 129 -4.96 -15.49 7.75
CA TRP A 129 -5.15 -14.20 8.44
C TRP A 129 -3.85 -13.42 8.56
N PHE A 130 -2.74 -14.05 8.93
CA PHE A 130 -1.42 -13.42 8.89
C PHE A 130 -1.06 -12.95 7.48
N ALA A 131 -1.28 -13.77 6.45
CA ALA A 131 -1.04 -13.38 5.07
C ALA A 131 -1.91 -12.19 4.65
N SER A 132 -3.19 -12.17 5.02
CA SER A 132 -4.09 -11.04 4.75
C SER A 132 -3.61 -9.75 5.43
N LEU A 133 -3.13 -9.84 6.67
CA LEU A 133 -2.58 -8.69 7.40
C LEU A 133 -1.32 -8.17 6.72
N ALA A 134 -0.40 -9.06 6.36
CA ALA A 134 0.83 -8.70 5.66
C ALA A 134 0.55 -8.02 4.31
N LEU A 135 -0.39 -8.56 3.53
CA LEU A 135 -0.79 -7.96 2.25
C LEU A 135 -1.46 -6.58 2.42
N SER A 136 -2.28 -6.40 3.46
CA SER A 136 -2.86 -5.10 3.81
C SER A 136 -1.77 -4.08 4.18
N LEU A 137 -0.79 -4.46 4.99
CA LEU A 137 0.33 -3.58 5.33
C LEU A 137 1.20 -3.28 4.11
N ALA A 138 1.45 -4.26 3.24
CA ALA A 138 2.16 -4.04 1.99
C ALA A 138 1.42 -3.02 1.11
N SER A 139 0.09 -3.12 1.02
CA SER A 139 -0.72 -2.15 0.27
C SER A 139 -0.57 -0.72 0.83
N ALA A 140 -0.57 -0.58 2.16
CA ALA A 140 -0.36 0.71 2.83
C ALA A 140 1.05 1.25 2.58
N LEU A 141 2.08 0.41 2.60
CA LEU A 141 3.45 0.82 2.29
C LEU A 141 3.57 1.33 0.85
N VAL A 142 3.03 0.59 -0.12
CA VAL A 142 3.04 1.02 -1.54
C VAL A 142 2.29 2.34 -1.69
N ALA A 143 1.14 2.52 -1.04
CA ALA A 143 0.38 3.76 -1.06
C ALA A 143 1.18 4.95 -0.48
N ILE A 144 1.92 4.75 0.62
CA ILE A 144 2.83 5.77 1.17
C ILE A 144 3.96 6.10 0.20
N LEU A 145 4.53 5.10 -0.49
CA LEU A 145 5.58 5.33 -1.49
C LEU A 145 5.05 6.18 -2.67
N VAL A 146 3.85 5.86 -3.17
CA VAL A 146 3.17 6.63 -4.21
C VAL A 146 2.98 8.08 -3.76
N GLU A 147 2.56 8.31 -2.52
CA GLU A 147 2.43 9.65 -1.95
C GLU A 147 3.77 10.41 -1.82
N GLN A 148 4.82 9.74 -1.33
CA GLN A 148 6.15 10.35 -1.19
C GLN A 148 6.68 10.79 -2.55
N TRP A 149 6.51 9.94 -3.54
CA TRP A 149 6.91 10.24 -4.90
C TRP A 149 6.07 11.38 -5.49
N ALA A 150 4.74 11.36 -5.32
CA ALA A 150 3.85 12.42 -5.77
C ALA A 150 4.28 13.80 -5.24
N ARG A 151 4.69 13.86 -3.97
CA ARG A 151 5.28 15.07 -3.38
C ARG A 151 6.59 15.45 -4.05
N GLU A 152 7.51 14.52 -4.24
CA GLU A 152 8.81 14.80 -4.88
C GLU A 152 8.64 15.33 -6.32
N TYR A 153 7.69 14.78 -7.07
CA TYR A 153 7.37 15.23 -8.43
C TYR A 153 6.89 16.69 -8.48
N GLN A 154 6.02 17.08 -7.54
CA GLN A 154 5.56 18.46 -7.40
C GLN A 154 6.71 19.42 -7.03
N HIS A 155 7.63 18.99 -6.17
CA HIS A 155 8.79 19.82 -5.80
C HIS A 155 9.79 19.93 -6.96
N GLY A 156 10.14 18.83 -7.62
CA GLY A 156 11.12 18.81 -8.71
C GLY A 156 10.72 19.64 -9.94
N THR A 157 9.43 19.80 -10.21
CA THR A 157 8.92 20.63 -11.32
C THR A 157 8.99 22.14 -11.03
N SER A 158 9.11 22.56 -9.77
CA SER A 158 9.13 23.98 -9.39
C SER A 158 10.53 24.63 -9.36
N VAL A 159 11.61 23.84 -9.38
CA VAL A 159 12.96 24.30 -8.97
C VAL A 159 13.95 24.55 -10.12
N PHE A 160 13.68 24.15 -11.38
CA PHE A 160 14.71 24.18 -12.44
C PHE A 160 14.52 25.27 -13.53
N PRO A 161 15.24 26.40 -13.44
CA PRO A 161 15.51 27.28 -14.57
C PRO A 161 16.76 26.75 -15.31
N SER A 162 16.58 25.97 -16.38
CA SER A 162 17.71 25.45 -17.17
C SER A 162 17.60 25.78 -18.67
N PRO A 163 18.71 25.73 -19.45
CA PRO A 163 18.81 26.30 -20.81
C PRO A 163 17.78 25.72 -21.79
N PRO A 164 17.25 26.51 -22.74
CA PRO A 164 15.98 26.23 -23.42
C PRO A 164 15.92 24.95 -24.29
N LEU A 165 17.06 24.37 -24.68
CA LEU A 165 17.10 23.17 -25.54
C LEU A 165 17.32 21.86 -24.77
N LEU A 166 18.26 21.84 -23.82
CA LEU A 166 18.51 20.68 -22.95
C LEU A 166 17.42 20.57 -21.87
N ALA A 167 16.89 21.70 -21.41
CA ALA A 167 15.73 21.73 -20.53
C ALA A 167 14.53 21.06 -21.20
N ARG A 168 14.27 21.32 -22.49
CA ARG A 168 13.14 20.72 -23.23
C ARG A 168 13.21 19.20 -23.34
N ALA A 169 14.37 18.60 -23.60
CA ALA A 169 14.45 17.14 -23.66
C ALA A 169 14.25 16.52 -22.26
N HIS A 170 14.80 17.16 -21.22
CA HIS A 170 14.77 16.64 -19.86
C HIS A 170 13.41 16.88 -19.16
N THR A 171 12.74 18.01 -19.44
CA THR A 171 11.39 18.34 -18.89
C THR A 171 10.26 17.58 -19.55
N TYR A 172 10.43 17.03 -20.75
CA TYR A 172 9.34 16.32 -21.42
C TYR A 172 9.51 14.79 -21.35
N LEU A 173 10.72 14.26 -21.49
CA LEU A 173 10.92 12.81 -21.55
C LEU A 173 10.96 12.16 -20.17
N TYR A 174 11.66 12.78 -19.21
CA TYR A 174 11.86 12.23 -17.86
C TYR A 174 10.57 12.14 -17.05
N PRO A 175 9.73 13.20 -16.96
CA PRO A 175 8.46 13.11 -16.25
C PRO A 175 7.45 12.22 -16.98
N SER A 176 7.46 12.15 -18.32
CA SER A 176 6.53 11.29 -19.06
C SER A 176 6.76 9.80 -18.80
N LEU A 177 8.01 9.31 -18.86
CA LEU A 177 8.31 7.90 -18.55
C LEU A 177 7.94 7.55 -17.10
N ARG A 178 8.27 8.45 -16.17
CA ARG A 178 7.93 8.32 -14.76
C ARG A 178 6.41 8.32 -14.51
N ARG A 179 5.65 9.13 -15.25
CA ARG A 179 4.19 9.20 -15.17
C ARG A 179 3.52 7.92 -15.65
N PHE A 180 4.05 7.27 -16.69
CA PHE A 180 3.56 5.98 -17.17
C PHE A 180 3.78 4.86 -16.15
N ASP A 181 4.96 4.78 -15.53
CA ASP A 181 5.23 3.80 -14.46
C ASP A 181 4.34 4.05 -13.22
N MET A 182 4.01 5.31 -12.96
CA MET A 182 3.15 5.70 -11.85
C MET A 182 1.69 5.24 -12.01
N HIS A 183 1.14 5.30 -13.22
CA HIS A 183 -0.22 4.79 -13.48
C HIS A 183 -0.33 3.29 -13.14
N ALA A 184 0.73 2.52 -13.40
CA ALA A 184 0.79 1.12 -12.98
C ALA A 184 0.91 1.00 -11.46
N ALA A 185 1.75 1.82 -10.82
CA ALA A 185 1.98 1.78 -9.37
C ALA A 185 0.74 2.15 -8.54
N VAL A 186 -0.11 3.07 -9.00
CA VAL A 186 -1.34 3.50 -8.31
C VAL A 186 -2.38 2.37 -8.21
N GLY A 187 -2.40 1.45 -9.18
CA GLY A 187 -3.30 0.28 -9.16
C GLY A 187 -2.85 -0.83 -8.20
N ILE A 188 -1.56 -0.91 -7.88
CA ILE A 188 -0.98 -2.00 -7.06
C ILE A 188 -1.57 -2.05 -5.64
N PRO A 189 -1.65 -0.94 -4.87
CA PRO A 189 -2.27 -0.92 -3.55
C PRO A 189 -3.68 -1.48 -3.54
N LEU A 190 -4.50 -1.11 -4.52
CA LEU A 190 -5.89 -1.56 -4.59
C LEU A 190 -5.98 -3.06 -4.83
N VAL A 191 -5.15 -3.61 -5.73
CA VAL A 191 -5.12 -5.06 -6.01
C VAL A 191 -4.64 -5.85 -4.79
N LEU A 192 -3.57 -5.40 -4.14
CA LEU A 192 -3.05 -6.02 -2.90
C LEU A 192 -4.13 -6.04 -1.81
N LEU A 193 -4.83 -4.93 -1.63
CA LEU A 193 -5.87 -4.80 -0.60
C LEU A 193 -7.09 -5.68 -0.87
N ASN A 194 -7.55 -5.76 -2.13
CA ASN A 194 -8.62 -6.67 -2.51
C ASN A 194 -8.19 -8.14 -2.34
N GLY A 195 -6.94 -8.48 -2.67
CA GLY A 195 -6.37 -9.79 -2.39
C GLY A 195 -6.34 -10.12 -0.90
N ALA A 196 -5.98 -9.14 -0.06
CA ALA A 196 -6.00 -9.26 1.39
C ALA A 196 -7.42 -9.57 1.91
N LEU A 197 -8.42 -8.83 1.42
CA LEU A 197 -9.82 -9.03 1.78
C LEU A 197 -10.32 -10.42 1.38
N ALA A 198 -9.97 -10.90 0.18
CA ALA A 198 -10.33 -12.23 -0.28
C ALA A 198 -9.72 -13.33 0.60
N MET A 199 -8.43 -13.21 0.97
CA MET A 199 -7.78 -14.14 1.90
C MET A 199 -8.41 -14.13 3.29
N PHE A 200 -8.76 -12.95 3.80
CA PHE A 200 -9.43 -12.83 5.10
C PHE A 200 -10.80 -13.50 5.10
N LEU A 201 -11.61 -13.28 4.05
CA LEU A 201 -12.91 -13.92 3.88
C LEU A 201 -12.77 -15.44 3.76
N ALA A 202 -11.77 -15.94 3.02
CA ALA A 202 -11.50 -17.37 2.93
C ALA A 202 -11.15 -17.97 4.31
N GLY A 203 -10.32 -17.27 5.10
CA GLY A 203 -10.04 -17.64 6.49
C GLY A 203 -11.29 -17.64 7.36
N LEU A 204 -12.17 -16.64 7.21
CA LEU A 204 -13.44 -16.54 7.95
C LEU A 204 -14.37 -17.71 7.63
N VAL A 205 -14.51 -18.09 6.36
CA VAL A 205 -15.30 -19.25 5.95
C VAL A 205 -14.72 -20.54 6.55
N ALA A 206 -13.40 -20.71 6.51
CA ALA A 206 -12.73 -21.86 7.11
C ALA A 206 -12.88 -21.91 8.64
N PHE A 207 -12.93 -20.75 9.30
CA PHE A 207 -13.19 -20.63 10.74
C PHE A 207 -14.62 -20.98 11.12
N LEU A 208 -15.60 -20.64 10.27
CA LEU A 208 -17.03 -20.89 10.51
C LEU A 208 -17.50 -22.27 10.06
N ALA A 209 -16.80 -22.93 9.13
CA ALA A 209 -17.19 -24.24 8.63
C ALA A 209 -17.34 -25.33 9.71
N PRO A 210 -16.48 -25.42 10.75
CA PRO A 210 -16.62 -26.40 11.81
C PRO A 210 -17.76 -26.12 12.80
N SER A 211 -18.30 -24.89 12.83
CA SER A 211 -19.32 -24.46 13.80
C SER A 211 -20.75 -24.53 13.28
N MET A 212 -20.98 -24.94 12.02
CA MET A 212 -22.33 -25.18 11.47
C MET A 212 -22.75 -26.64 11.71
N PRO A 213 -23.75 -26.90 12.58
CA PRO A 213 -24.22 -28.25 12.88
C PRO A 213 -25.26 -28.69 11.83
N TRP A 214 -24.83 -28.91 10.57
CA TRP A 214 -25.69 -29.53 9.56
C TRP A 214 -24.87 -30.43 8.62
N SER A 215 -24.36 -31.54 9.18
CA SER A 215 -24.27 -32.85 8.50
C SER A 215 -24.01 -33.93 9.53
#